data_AF-N1MWJ7-F1
#
_entry.id   AF-N1MWJ7-F1
#
_cell.length_a   1.000
_cell.length_b   1.000
_cell.length_c   1.000
_cell.angle_alpha   90.00
_cell.angle_beta   90.00
_cell.angle_gamma   90.00
#
_symmetry.space_group_name_H-M   'P 1'
#
loop_
_entity.id
_entity.type
_entity.pdbx_description
1 polymer ?
#
loop_
_entity_poly.entity_id
_entity_poly.type
_entity_poly.pdbx_seq_one_letter_code
_entity_poly.pdbx_strand_id
1 'polypeptide(L)'
;MAEQNIRLRTLSYLIAAGAGAALTLAVIDKEAAREPAGEKQAVPERKPVVQVPKIPVIPTPPPPLDRAALLAAAANAADAVAGGDALPQSNAALVGRSYILRMPFGCRGEMTKEKESWAGWSFNPKSRALRLTARANDLADVEWVKQLADTMTFDAVEGFWLRRPWTRADQCGAGDLTLSDAVLDASAQRLAIAQFYSPEGPRTLRRGDRPYSSTIKMGESETTSPRGYQLQLEGKLSGFPDGQPVHCLQRDPSIAPRCLIAVEFERVAFVVPGKDEPIVEWR
;
A
#
# COMPACT_ATOMS: atom_id res chain seq x y z
N MET A 1 -57.54 -12.26 24.58
CA MET A 1 -57.28 -10.95 25.20
C MET A 1 -56.03 -10.41 24.52
N ALA A 2 -56.22 -9.73 23.39
CA ALA A 2 -56.27 -8.26 23.24
C ALA A 2 -54.83 -7.73 23.07
N GLU A 3 -54.40 -7.44 21.83
CA GLU A 3 -54.54 -6.13 21.13
C GLU A 3 -53.47 -5.14 21.60
N GLN A 4 -52.86 -4.25 20.81
CA GLN A 4 -52.86 -3.95 19.38
C GLN A 4 -51.75 -2.92 19.12
N ASN A 5 -51.36 -2.81 17.85
CA ASN A 5 -50.52 -1.79 17.22
C ASN A 5 -50.70 -0.34 17.69
N ILE A 6 -49.61 0.43 17.72
CA ILE A 6 -49.66 1.91 17.64
C ILE A 6 -48.76 2.41 16.51
N ARG A 7 -49.41 3.01 15.52
CA ARG A 7 -48.87 3.87 14.45
C ARG A 7 -48.77 5.32 14.96
N LEU A 8 -47.73 6.06 14.61
CA LEU A 8 -47.70 7.54 14.60
C LEU A 8 -47.32 7.96 13.16
N ARG A 9 -48.25 8.29 12.25
CA ARG A 9 -49.04 9.54 12.07
C ARG A 9 -48.19 10.82 11.96
N THR A 10 -47.92 11.13 10.70
CA THR A 10 -47.79 12.47 10.08
C THR A 10 -48.80 13.48 10.62
N LEU A 11 -48.34 14.72 10.87
CA LEU A 11 -49.18 15.88 11.14
C LEU A 11 -48.53 17.12 10.52
N SER A 12 -49.15 17.58 9.43
CA SER A 12 -49.03 18.90 8.83
C SER A 12 -50.38 19.57 9.05
N TYR A 13 -50.44 20.83 9.50
CA TYR A 13 -51.52 21.83 9.27
C TYR A 13 -51.11 23.14 9.99
N LEU A 14 -50.84 24.24 9.29
CA LEU A 14 -51.73 25.26 8.67
C LEU A 14 -51.77 26.53 9.52
N ILE A 15 -51.34 27.66 8.93
CA ILE A 15 -51.76 29.00 9.35
C ILE A 15 -52.38 29.69 8.12
N ALA A 16 -53.57 30.23 8.36
CA ALA A 16 -54.54 30.85 7.45
C ALA A 16 -54.01 32.16 6.82
N ALA A 17 -54.24 32.42 5.53
CA ALA A 17 -55.37 33.13 4.91
C ALA A 17 -55.28 34.67 4.95
N GLY A 18 -55.44 35.31 3.79
CA GLY A 18 -55.68 36.76 3.69
C GLY A 18 -55.36 37.33 2.30
N ALA A 19 -56.40 37.76 1.59
CA ALA A 19 -56.41 38.26 0.22
C ALA A 19 -55.83 39.69 0.05
N GLY A 20 -55.55 40.07 -1.21
CA GLY A 20 -55.62 41.48 -1.63
C GLY A 20 -54.47 41.95 -2.51
N ALA A 21 -54.75 42.11 -3.81
CA ALA A 21 -53.87 42.79 -4.77
C ALA A 21 -53.95 44.32 -4.62
N ALA A 22 -52.84 45.04 -4.83
CA ALA A 22 -52.81 46.36 -5.47
C ALA A 22 -51.36 46.80 -5.74
N LEU A 23 -51.07 47.13 -7.01
CA LEU A 23 -49.90 47.89 -7.44
C LEU A 23 -50.03 49.36 -7.02
N THR A 24 -48.97 49.96 -6.50
CA THR A 24 -48.75 51.41 -6.56
C THR A 24 -47.26 51.73 -6.71
N LEU A 25 -46.96 52.44 -7.79
CA LEU A 25 -45.69 53.10 -8.09
C LEU A 25 -45.46 54.25 -7.10
N ALA A 26 -44.23 54.38 -6.58
CA ALA A 26 -43.78 55.59 -5.90
C ALA A 26 -42.56 56.15 -6.64
N VAL A 27 -42.79 57.29 -7.29
CA VAL A 27 -41.79 58.24 -7.77
C VAL A 27 -41.36 59.08 -6.57
N ILE A 28 -40.05 59.23 -6.33
CA ILE A 28 -39.53 60.35 -5.54
C ILE A 28 -38.35 60.97 -6.28
N ASP A 29 -38.52 62.26 -6.51
CA ASP A 29 -37.67 63.21 -7.20
C ASP A 29 -36.25 63.30 -6.64
N LYS A 30 -35.28 63.37 -7.55
CA LYS A 30 -33.90 63.76 -7.27
C LYS A 30 -33.74 65.25 -7.57
N GLU A 31 -33.36 66.01 -6.55
CA GLU A 31 -32.93 67.40 -6.67
C GLU A 31 -31.74 67.55 -7.63
N ALA A 32 -31.88 68.51 -8.54
CA ALA A 32 -30.83 68.99 -9.42
C ALA A 32 -29.98 70.04 -8.69
N ALA A 33 -28.69 69.77 -8.55
CA ALA A 33 -27.68 70.77 -8.24
C ALA A 33 -26.58 70.75 -9.32
N ARG A 34 -26.21 71.95 -9.76
CA ARG A 34 -25.43 72.33 -10.94
C ARG A 34 -24.03 71.69 -11.05
N GLU A 35 -23.66 71.43 -12.30
CA GLU A 35 -22.30 71.12 -12.78
C GLU A 35 -21.25 72.17 -12.37
N PRO A 36 -20.02 71.71 -12.11
CA PRO A 36 -18.82 72.26 -12.72
C PRO A 36 -18.34 71.32 -13.84
N ALA A 37 -18.05 71.91 -15.00
CA ALA A 37 -17.53 71.23 -16.18
C ALA A 37 -16.28 70.39 -15.84
N GLY A 38 -16.46 69.07 -15.83
CA GLY A 38 -15.42 68.07 -15.65
C GLY A 38 -14.83 67.66 -16.99
N GLU A 39 -13.54 67.95 -17.14
CA GLU A 39 -12.59 67.49 -18.15
C GLU A 39 -12.91 66.09 -18.72
N LYS A 40 -12.97 65.96 -20.06
CA LYS A 40 -13.16 64.67 -20.75
C LYS A 40 -12.02 63.72 -20.37
N GLN A 41 -12.26 62.83 -19.41
CA GLN A 41 -11.38 61.70 -19.15
C GLN A 41 -11.36 60.80 -20.39
N ALA A 42 -10.19 60.68 -21.00
CA ALA A 42 -9.92 59.68 -22.01
C ALA A 42 -10.15 58.29 -21.40
N VAL A 43 -11.08 57.52 -21.98
CA VAL A 43 -11.28 56.11 -21.62
C VAL A 43 -9.98 55.37 -21.96
N PRO A 44 -9.30 54.73 -21.00
CA PRO A 44 -8.12 53.96 -21.32
C PRO A 44 -8.54 52.75 -22.17
N GLU A 45 -7.92 52.63 -23.35
CA GLU A 45 -8.11 51.52 -24.26
C GLU A 45 -7.81 50.20 -23.53
N ARG A 46 -8.83 49.34 -23.40
CA ARG A 46 -8.72 48.08 -22.66
C ARG A 46 -7.83 47.14 -23.48
N LYS A 47 -6.56 46.98 -23.05
CA LYS A 47 -5.64 46.02 -23.66
C LYS A 47 -6.32 44.64 -23.76
N PRO A 48 -6.23 43.94 -24.90
CA PRO A 48 -6.85 42.64 -25.06
C PRO A 48 -6.32 41.69 -23.98
N VAL A 49 -7.24 41.09 -23.22
CA VAL A 49 -6.90 40.04 -22.27
C VAL A 49 -6.44 38.83 -23.08
N VAL A 50 -5.13 38.61 -23.11
CA VAL A 50 -4.55 37.38 -23.65
C VAL A 50 -5.11 36.23 -22.83
N GLN A 51 -5.99 35.43 -23.43
CA GLN A 51 -6.45 34.20 -22.79
C GLN A 51 -5.27 33.23 -22.74
N VAL A 52 -4.67 33.09 -21.56
CA VAL A 52 -3.65 32.07 -21.31
C VAL A 52 -4.33 30.70 -21.47
N PRO A 53 -3.83 29.82 -22.36
CA PRO A 53 -4.37 28.48 -22.49
C PRO A 53 -4.35 27.77 -21.13
N LYS A 54 -5.49 27.18 -20.72
CA LYS A 54 -5.52 26.30 -19.55
C LYS A 54 -4.60 25.13 -19.81
N ILE A 55 -3.45 25.09 -19.15
CA ILE A 55 -2.54 23.95 -19.17
C ILE A 55 -3.31 22.76 -18.57
N PRO A 56 -3.43 21.63 -19.29
CA PRO A 56 -4.03 20.42 -18.73
C PRO A 56 -3.26 19.99 -17.47
N VAL A 57 -3.95 19.92 -16.34
CA VAL A 57 -3.37 19.37 -15.11
C VAL A 57 -3.27 17.86 -15.28
N ILE A 58 -2.05 17.33 -15.41
CA ILE A 58 -1.81 15.89 -15.40
C ILE A 58 -2.05 15.40 -13.97
N PRO A 59 -2.97 14.45 -13.73
CA PRO A 59 -3.20 13.92 -12.39
C PRO A 59 -1.93 13.25 -11.86
N THR A 60 -1.54 13.59 -10.62
CA THR A 60 -0.45 12.89 -9.94
C THR A 60 -0.82 11.41 -9.77
N PRO A 61 0.07 10.46 -10.10
CA PRO A 61 -0.18 9.05 -9.85
C PRO A 61 -0.52 8.81 -8.37
N PRO A 62 -1.41 7.85 -8.07
CA PRO A 62 -1.70 7.50 -6.69
C PRO A 62 -0.43 6.99 -6.00
N PRO A 63 -0.27 7.24 -4.69
CA PRO A 63 0.89 6.73 -3.96
C PRO A 63 0.94 5.19 -4.00
N PRO A 64 2.15 4.61 -3.89
CA PRO A 64 2.31 3.16 -3.78
C PRO A 64 1.53 2.60 -2.57
N LEU A 65 1.03 1.38 -2.71
CA LEU A 65 0.44 0.64 -1.60
C LEU A 65 1.50 0.37 -0.53
N ASP A 66 1.19 0.73 0.71
CA ASP A 66 2.02 0.44 1.86
C ASP A 66 1.68 -0.94 2.46
N ARG A 67 2.37 -1.30 3.55
CA ARG A 67 2.10 -2.54 4.29
C ARG A 67 0.64 -2.65 4.72
N ALA A 68 0.02 -1.57 5.18
CA ALA A 68 -1.36 -1.60 5.67
C ALA A 68 -2.34 -1.94 4.55
N ALA A 69 -2.16 -1.34 3.37
CA ALA A 69 -2.98 -1.62 2.20
C ALA A 69 -2.80 -3.06 1.70
N LEU A 70 -1.57 -3.58 1.67
CA LEU A 70 -1.31 -4.98 1.29
C LEU A 70 -1.94 -5.98 2.27
N LEU A 71 -1.85 -5.71 3.58
CA LEU A 71 -2.49 -6.54 4.60
C LEU A 71 -4.02 -6.49 4.52
N ALA A 72 -4.60 -5.33 4.21
CA ALA A 72 -6.05 -5.20 4.01
C ALA A 72 -6.53 -6.00 2.80
N ALA A 73 -5.81 -5.94 1.66
CA ALA A 73 -6.13 -6.75 0.50
C ALA A 73 -6.10 -8.26 0.82
N ALA A 74 -5.07 -8.70 1.55
CA ALA A 74 -4.96 -10.09 2.01
C ALA A 74 -6.06 -10.50 2.98
N ALA A 75 -6.41 -9.64 3.94
CA ALA A 75 -7.48 -9.91 4.90
C ALA A 75 -8.84 -10.03 4.21
N ASN A 76 -9.15 -9.15 3.25
CA ASN A 76 -10.40 -9.21 2.49
C ASN A 76 -10.50 -10.48 1.64
N ALA A 77 -9.39 -10.92 1.02
CA ALA A 77 -9.36 -12.18 0.27
C ALA A 77 -9.52 -13.40 1.20
N ALA A 78 -8.87 -13.38 2.36
CA ALA A 78 -8.98 -14.45 3.35
C ALA A 78 -10.40 -14.57 3.89
N ASP A 79 -11.04 -13.44 4.22
CA ASP A 79 -12.42 -13.39 4.70
C ASP A 79 -13.40 -13.97 3.66
N ALA A 80 -13.28 -13.54 2.39
CA ALA A 80 -14.09 -14.07 1.30
C ALA A 80 -13.93 -15.59 1.15
N VAL A 81 -12.70 -16.10 1.12
CA VAL A 81 -12.44 -17.55 1.02
C VAL A 81 -12.98 -18.32 2.23
N ALA A 82 -12.88 -17.74 3.43
CA ALA A 82 -13.41 -18.37 4.64
C ALA A 82 -14.94 -18.38 4.69
N GLY A 83 -15.59 -17.37 4.11
CA GLY A 83 -17.04 -17.29 3.96
C GLY A 83 -17.59 -18.14 2.79
N GLY A 84 -16.73 -18.58 1.86
CA GLY A 84 -17.16 -19.21 0.62
C GLY A 84 -17.68 -18.22 -0.44
N ASP A 85 -17.32 -16.94 -0.30
CA ASP A 85 -17.68 -15.85 -1.19
C ASP A 85 -16.69 -15.69 -2.35
N ALA A 86 -17.11 -14.96 -3.38
CA ALA A 86 -16.23 -14.55 -4.46
C ALA A 86 -15.18 -13.54 -3.97
N LEU A 87 -13.97 -13.59 -4.57
CA LEU A 87 -12.92 -12.64 -4.24
C LEU A 87 -13.35 -11.18 -4.52
N PRO A 88 -13.00 -10.22 -3.65
CA PRO A 88 -13.45 -8.84 -3.78
C PRO A 88 -13.00 -8.18 -5.09
N GLN A 89 -13.91 -7.49 -5.78
CA GLN A 89 -13.56 -6.69 -6.97
C GLN A 89 -12.65 -5.49 -6.63
N SER A 90 -12.70 -5.02 -5.38
CA SER A 90 -11.77 -4.01 -4.88
C SER A 90 -10.31 -4.49 -4.88
N ASN A 91 -10.07 -5.80 -4.74
CA ASN A 91 -8.74 -6.38 -4.86
C ASN A 91 -8.30 -6.45 -6.33
N ALA A 92 -9.18 -6.87 -7.25
CA ALA A 92 -8.88 -6.90 -8.68
C ALA A 92 -8.43 -5.53 -9.21
N ALA A 93 -9.03 -4.45 -8.70
CA ALA A 93 -8.64 -3.07 -9.03
C ALA A 93 -7.23 -2.65 -8.55
N LEU A 94 -6.55 -3.50 -7.76
CA LEU A 94 -5.18 -3.25 -7.30
C LEU A 94 -4.11 -3.77 -8.28
N VAL A 95 -4.47 -4.59 -9.26
CA VAL A 95 -3.51 -5.06 -10.27
C VAL A 95 -2.86 -3.85 -10.98
N GLY A 96 -1.54 -3.90 -11.13
CA GLY A 96 -0.73 -2.82 -11.70
C GLY A 96 -0.41 -1.67 -10.74
N ARG A 97 -1.01 -1.61 -9.55
CA ARG A 97 -0.66 -0.61 -8.53
C ARG A 97 0.76 -0.87 -8.02
N SER A 98 1.55 0.20 -7.93
CA SER A 98 2.85 0.14 -7.27
C SER A 98 2.69 -0.14 -5.78
N TYR A 99 3.68 -0.79 -5.17
CA TYR A 99 3.75 -0.98 -3.72
C TYR A 99 5.15 -0.71 -3.18
N ILE A 100 5.22 -0.38 -1.89
CA ILE A 100 6.45 -0.35 -1.10
C ILE A 100 6.20 -1.10 0.20
N LEU A 101 6.83 -2.26 0.35
CA LEU A 101 6.74 -3.10 1.53
C LEU A 101 8.08 -3.10 2.27
N ARG A 102 8.08 -2.66 3.53
CA ARG A 102 9.24 -2.74 4.42
C ARG A 102 9.07 -3.87 5.42
N MET A 103 10.05 -4.76 5.48
CA MET A 103 10.07 -5.90 6.40
C MET A 103 11.25 -5.75 7.38
N PRO A 104 10.98 -5.55 8.68
CA PRO A 104 12.03 -5.35 9.66
C PRO A 104 12.74 -6.67 10.01
N PHE A 105 14.07 -6.59 10.17
CA PHE A 105 14.93 -7.66 10.66
C PHE A 105 16.08 -7.11 11.51
N GLY A 106 16.81 -7.99 12.20
CA GLY A 106 17.86 -7.60 13.13
C GLY A 106 17.31 -6.97 14.41
N CYS A 107 16.04 -7.22 14.73
CA CYS A 107 15.36 -6.57 15.85
C CYS A 107 15.93 -6.97 17.22
N ARG A 108 16.57 -8.15 17.30
CA ARG A 108 17.26 -8.64 18.49
C ARG A 108 18.78 -8.43 18.44
N GLY A 109 19.23 -7.55 17.56
CA GLY A 109 20.65 -7.27 17.35
C GLY A 109 21.28 -8.17 16.29
N GLU A 110 22.58 -8.39 16.45
CA GLU A 110 23.42 -9.12 15.49
C GLU A 110 22.97 -10.58 15.33
N MET A 111 23.03 -11.06 14.09
CA MET A 111 22.65 -12.42 13.72
C MET A 111 23.68 -13.41 14.25
N THR A 112 23.23 -14.32 15.11
CA THR A 112 24.07 -15.38 15.69
C THR A 112 24.03 -16.67 14.87
N LYS A 113 22.94 -16.92 14.15
CA LYS A 113 22.71 -18.16 13.40
C LYS A 113 22.18 -17.89 12.00
N GLU A 114 23.10 -17.83 11.04
CA GLU A 114 22.75 -17.44 9.67
C GLU A 114 21.77 -18.40 8.99
N LYS A 115 21.93 -19.72 9.16
CA LYS A 115 21.07 -20.72 8.49
C LYS A 115 19.66 -20.82 9.07
N GLU A 116 19.47 -20.44 10.32
CA GLU A 116 18.17 -20.47 11.00
C GLU A 116 17.38 -19.17 10.81
N SER A 117 17.99 -18.15 10.18
CA SER A 117 17.41 -16.81 10.01
C SER A 117 17.05 -16.54 8.55
N TRP A 118 15.85 -15.99 8.31
CA TRP A 118 15.49 -15.56 6.95
C TRP A 118 16.25 -14.29 6.55
N ALA A 119 16.58 -13.42 7.51
CA ALA A 119 17.38 -12.23 7.32
C ALA A 119 18.17 -11.88 8.59
N GLY A 120 19.23 -11.10 8.45
CA GLY A 120 20.08 -10.72 9.57
C GLY A 120 21.26 -9.84 9.16
N TRP A 121 22.03 -9.41 10.15
CA TRP A 121 23.23 -8.62 9.94
C TRP A 121 24.35 -9.10 10.84
N SER A 122 25.60 -8.89 10.43
CA SER A 122 26.79 -9.07 11.27
C SER A 122 27.79 -7.94 11.08
N PHE A 123 28.57 -7.64 12.10
CA PHE A 123 29.53 -6.54 12.09
C PHE A 123 30.90 -6.98 12.58
N ASN A 124 31.92 -6.73 11.77
CA ASN A 124 33.31 -6.96 12.16
C ASN A 124 33.94 -5.64 12.65
N PRO A 125 34.25 -5.50 13.95
CA PRO A 125 34.76 -4.24 14.50
C PRO A 125 36.18 -3.90 14.01
N LYS A 126 36.99 -4.89 13.61
CA LYS A 126 38.37 -4.66 13.14
C LYS A 126 38.41 -4.06 11.74
N SER A 127 37.57 -4.58 10.84
CA SER A 127 37.50 -4.12 9.44
C SER A 127 36.40 -3.07 9.22
N ARG A 128 35.56 -2.84 10.23
CA ARG A 128 34.31 -2.07 10.14
C ARG A 128 33.38 -2.56 9.02
N ALA A 129 33.40 -3.85 8.74
CA ALA A 129 32.57 -4.47 7.72
C ALA A 129 31.20 -4.82 8.31
N LEU A 130 30.13 -4.20 7.79
CA LEU A 130 28.74 -4.56 8.05
C LEU A 130 28.27 -5.47 6.91
N ARG A 131 27.89 -6.70 7.26
CA ARG A 131 27.28 -7.65 6.33
C ARG A 131 25.78 -7.73 6.61
N LEU A 132 24.99 -7.65 5.54
CA LEU A 132 23.53 -7.79 5.56
C LEU A 132 23.15 -8.99 4.70
N THR A 133 22.15 -9.75 5.11
CA THR A 133 21.63 -10.91 4.37
C THR A 133 20.12 -11.05 4.51
N ALA A 134 19.45 -11.45 3.43
CA ALA A 134 18.04 -11.83 3.42
C ALA A 134 17.78 -12.90 2.34
N ARG A 135 16.99 -13.92 2.68
CA ARG A 135 16.66 -15.05 1.83
C ARG A 135 15.21 -14.93 1.36
N ALA A 136 15.04 -14.92 0.04
CA ALA A 136 13.76 -15.26 -0.55
C ALA A 136 13.49 -16.76 -0.36
N ASN A 137 12.23 -17.13 -0.45
CA ASN A 137 11.76 -18.51 -0.43
C ASN A 137 11.49 -18.91 -1.88
N ASP A 138 11.98 -20.09 -2.26
CA ASP A 138 11.47 -20.77 -3.44
C ASP A 138 10.13 -21.41 -3.08
N LEU A 139 9.10 -21.00 -3.81
CA LEU A 139 7.72 -21.41 -3.64
C LEU A 139 7.23 -22.23 -4.84
N ALA A 140 8.07 -22.45 -5.87
CA ALA A 140 7.70 -23.10 -7.11
C ALA A 140 7.18 -24.52 -6.90
N ASP A 141 7.83 -25.27 -6.01
CA ASP A 141 7.48 -26.67 -5.71
C ASP A 141 6.49 -26.85 -4.56
N VAL A 142 5.95 -25.74 -4.04
CA VAL A 142 5.02 -25.78 -2.93
C VAL A 142 3.61 -26.05 -3.44
N GLU A 143 3.03 -27.18 -3.03
CA GLU A 143 1.74 -27.69 -3.56
C GLU A 143 0.58 -26.69 -3.49
N TRP A 144 0.43 -25.95 -2.39
CA TRP A 144 -0.65 -24.95 -2.30
C TRP A 144 -0.45 -23.77 -3.26
N VAL A 145 0.80 -23.44 -3.62
CA VAL A 145 1.11 -22.39 -4.59
C VAL A 145 0.78 -22.85 -6.00
N LYS A 146 1.08 -24.11 -6.34
CA LYS A 146 0.66 -24.74 -7.60
C LYS A 146 -0.86 -24.72 -7.75
N GLN A 147 -1.60 -25.00 -6.67
CA GLN A 147 -3.06 -24.94 -6.66
C GLN A 147 -3.60 -23.52 -6.90
N LEU A 148 -2.98 -22.50 -6.30
CA LEU A 148 -3.41 -21.10 -6.53
C LEU A 148 -3.04 -20.59 -7.92
N ALA A 149 -1.94 -21.06 -8.49
CA ALA A 149 -1.51 -20.65 -9.82
C ALA A 149 -2.46 -21.12 -10.92
N ASP A 150 -3.23 -22.19 -10.67
CA ASP A 150 -4.20 -22.78 -11.60
C ASP A 150 -3.58 -23.04 -12.99
N THR A 151 -3.96 -22.27 -14.00
CA THR A 151 -3.52 -22.38 -15.39
C THR A 151 -2.29 -21.52 -15.71
N MET A 152 -1.75 -20.78 -14.74
CA MET A 152 -0.57 -19.94 -14.92
C MET A 152 0.67 -20.79 -15.19
N THR A 153 1.40 -20.48 -16.26
CA THR A 153 2.66 -21.14 -16.58
C THR A 153 3.83 -20.41 -15.93
N PHE A 154 4.64 -21.13 -15.14
CA PHE A 154 5.81 -20.58 -14.46
C PHE A 154 6.92 -21.63 -14.35
N ASP A 155 8.17 -21.17 -14.34
CA ASP A 155 9.35 -22.00 -14.04
C ASP A 155 9.98 -21.67 -12.67
N ALA A 156 9.49 -20.61 -12.01
CA ALA A 156 9.83 -20.23 -10.64
C ALA A 156 8.70 -19.46 -9.96
N VAL A 157 8.68 -19.55 -8.64
CA VAL A 157 7.96 -18.62 -7.78
C VAL A 157 8.89 -18.24 -6.64
N GLU A 158 9.31 -16.98 -6.57
CA GLU A 158 10.20 -16.52 -5.52
C GLU A 158 9.55 -15.42 -4.70
N GLY A 159 9.68 -15.47 -3.38
CA GLY A 159 9.00 -14.50 -2.53
C GLY A 159 9.41 -14.51 -1.07
N PHE A 160 8.65 -13.78 -0.27
CA PHE A 160 8.90 -13.64 1.16
C PHE A 160 7.63 -13.91 1.96
N TRP A 161 7.80 -14.63 3.07
CA TRP A 161 6.76 -14.74 4.07
C TRP A 161 6.65 -13.43 4.87
N LEU A 162 5.47 -12.81 4.85
CA LEU A 162 5.19 -11.66 5.68
C LEU A 162 5.06 -12.11 7.13
N ARG A 163 5.93 -11.57 7.96
CA ARG A 163 5.91 -11.87 9.40
C ARG A 163 4.91 -10.97 10.10
N ARG A 164 4.17 -11.56 11.05
CA ARG A 164 3.07 -10.90 11.77
C ARG A 164 2.09 -10.23 10.78
N PRO A 165 1.39 -11.00 9.93
CA PRO A 165 0.45 -10.44 8.95
C PRO A 165 -0.78 -9.75 9.57
N TRP A 166 -0.87 -9.69 10.90
CA TRP A 166 -1.88 -8.94 11.65
C TRP A 166 -1.39 -7.57 12.16
N THR A 167 -0.15 -7.16 11.88
CA THR A 167 0.37 -5.83 12.27
C THR A 167 0.86 -5.00 11.08
N ARG A 168 0.45 -3.73 11.08
CA ARG A 168 0.88 -2.70 10.14
C ARG A 168 2.28 -2.15 10.44
N ALA A 169 2.86 -2.50 11.59
CA ALA A 169 4.19 -2.05 11.97
C ALA A 169 5.24 -2.57 10.98
N ASP A 170 6.01 -1.64 10.40
CA ASP A 170 7.10 -1.92 9.48
C ASP A 170 8.48 -1.78 10.15
N GLN A 171 8.52 -1.35 11.42
CA GLN A 171 9.72 -1.23 12.23
C GLN A 171 9.84 -2.35 13.28
N CYS A 172 11.05 -2.53 13.81
CA CYS A 172 11.25 -3.33 15.01
C CYS A 172 10.45 -2.73 16.18
N GLY A 173 9.66 -3.58 16.85
CA GLY A 173 8.96 -3.20 18.08
C GLY A 173 9.90 -3.22 19.29
N ALA A 174 9.44 -2.69 20.41
CA ALA A 174 10.15 -2.74 21.69
C ALA A 174 9.61 -3.86 22.61
N GLY A 175 10.43 -4.29 23.58
CA GLY A 175 10.03 -5.20 24.65
C GLY A 175 10.12 -6.69 24.32
N ASP A 176 9.53 -7.54 25.18
CA ASP A 176 9.69 -9.00 25.12
C ASP A 176 9.12 -9.65 23.85
N LEU A 177 8.19 -8.97 23.17
CA LEU A 177 7.60 -9.40 21.90
C LEU A 177 8.37 -8.89 20.67
N THR A 178 9.64 -8.55 20.85
CA THR A 178 10.54 -8.17 19.76
C THR A 178 10.58 -9.29 18.70
N LEU A 179 10.41 -8.88 17.45
CA LEU A 179 10.34 -9.79 16.31
C LEU A 179 11.59 -10.68 16.24
N SER A 180 11.40 -12.00 16.24
CA SER A 180 12.46 -12.98 16.00
C SER A 180 12.84 -12.99 14.54
N ASP A 181 14.10 -13.18 14.17
CA ASP A 181 14.58 -13.37 12.78
C ASP A 181 14.59 -14.82 12.30
N ALA A 182 14.09 -15.75 13.12
CA ALA A 182 13.96 -17.15 12.74
C ALA A 182 13.09 -17.35 11.49
N VAL A 183 13.42 -18.36 10.69
CA VAL A 183 12.55 -18.89 9.64
C VAL A 183 11.23 -19.33 10.28
N LEU A 184 10.11 -18.92 9.67
CA LEU A 184 8.77 -19.29 10.15
C LEU A 184 8.54 -20.79 9.95
N ASP A 185 7.96 -21.44 10.95
CA ASP A 185 7.40 -22.78 10.77
C ASP A 185 6.16 -22.74 9.85
N ALA A 186 5.76 -23.91 9.35
CA ALA A 186 4.65 -24.03 8.40
C ALA A 186 3.31 -23.53 8.97
N SER A 187 3.13 -23.59 10.29
CA SER A 187 1.91 -23.12 10.96
C SER A 187 1.85 -21.59 11.04
N ALA A 188 2.99 -20.89 11.08
CA ALA A 188 3.07 -19.44 11.09
C ALA A 188 3.10 -18.81 9.67
N GLN A 189 3.39 -19.60 8.64
CA GLN A 189 3.42 -19.19 7.23
C GLN A 189 2.00 -18.98 6.67
N ARG A 190 1.44 -17.78 6.85
CA ARG A 190 0.06 -17.43 6.44
C ARG A 190 -0.08 -16.45 5.30
N LEU A 191 0.90 -15.58 5.10
CA LEU A 191 0.85 -14.59 4.03
C LEU A 191 2.21 -14.54 3.35
N ALA A 192 2.24 -14.85 2.06
CA ALA A 192 3.40 -14.66 1.20
C ALA A 192 3.16 -13.50 0.22
N ILE A 193 4.25 -12.84 -0.17
CA ILE A 193 4.31 -11.96 -1.34
C ILE A 193 5.35 -12.55 -2.29
N ALA A 194 4.97 -12.81 -3.54
CA ALA A 194 5.82 -13.56 -4.45
C ALA A 194 5.63 -13.16 -5.91
N GLN A 195 6.69 -13.34 -6.68
CA GLN A 195 6.69 -13.16 -8.13
C GLN A 195 6.72 -14.52 -8.81
N PHE A 196 5.83 -14.68 -9.79
CA PHE A 196 5.83 -15.80 -10.72
C PHE A 196 6.72 -15.44 -11.91
N TYR A 197 7.68 -16.31 -12.22
CA TYR A 197 8.56 -16.14 -13.38
C TYR A 197 8.10 -17.06 -14.50
N SER A 198 7.79 -16.47 -15.66
CA SER A 198 7.42 -17.26 -16.84
C SER A 198 8.67 -17.91 -17.47
N PRO A 199 8.51 -19.06 -18.16
CA PRO A 199 9.63 -19.72 -18.84
C PRO A 199 10.34 -18.84 -19.88
N GLU A 200 9.60 -17.91 -20.49
CA GLU A 200 10.09 -16.96 -21.51
C GLU A 200 10.53 -15.61 -20.91
N GLY A 201 10.36 -15.42 -19.60
CA GLY A 201 10.60 -14.16 -18.92
C GLY A 201 12.08 -13.89 -18.61
N PRO A 202 12.43 -12.61 -18.34
CA PRO A 202 13.78 -12.25 -17.92
C PRO A 202 14.11 -12.91 -16.57
N ARG A 203 15.30 -13.52 -16.49
CA ARG A 203 15.81 -14.19 -15.27
C ARG A 203 16.69 -13.29 -14.39
N THR A 204 16.76 -11.99 -14.67
CA THR A 204 17.70 -11.05 -14.03
C THR A 204 17.44 -10.89 -12.54
N LEU A 205 16.17 -10.84 -12.14
CA LEU A 205 15.74 -10.72 -10.75
C LEU A 205 15.63 -12.06 -10.03
N ARG A 206 15.70 -13.18 -10.77
CA ARG A 206 15.60 -14.53 -10.23
C ARG A 206 16.86 -14.86 -9.41
N ARG A 207 16.66 -15.17 -8.13
CA ARG A 207 17.75 -15.43 -7.18
C ARG A 207 18.10 -16.90 -7.10
N GLY A 208 17.11 -17.79 -7.28
CA GLY A 208 17.18 -19.17 -6.83
C GLY A 208 17.56 -19.22 -5.34
N ASP A 209 18.52 -20.06 -5.00
CA ASP A 209 19.00 -20.21 -3.61
C ASP A 209 19.91 -19.05 -3.13
N ARG A 210 20.20 -18.05 -3.97
CA ARG A 210 21.16 -16.98 -3.63
C ARG A 210 20.52 -15.92 -2.74
N PRO A 211 20.96 -15.74 -1.48
CA PRO A 211 20.45 -14.66 -0.64
C PRO A 211 20.78 -13.29 -1.25
N TYR A 212 19.92 -12.31 -1.00
CA TYR A 212 20.31 -10.91 -1.07
C TYR A 212 21.36 -10.67 0.00
N SER A 213 22.61 -10.41 -0.38
CA SER A 213 23.68 -10.17 0.57
C SER A 213 24.65 -9.11 0.07
N SER A 214 25.08 -8.26 0.99
CA SER A 214 26.09 -7.23 0.73
C SER A 214 26.94 -7.04 1.98
N THR A 215 28.22 -6.75 1.77
CA THR A 215 29.15 -6.35 2.82
C THR A 215 29.65 -4.95 2.49
N ILE A 216 29.35 -3.99 3.36
CA ILE A 216 29.78 -2.60 3.21
C ILE A 216 30.76 -2.21 4.31
N LYS A 217 31.69 -1.30 3.99
CA LYS A 217 32.58 -0.71 4.99
C LYS A 217 31.89 0.51 5.59
N MET A 218 31.68 0.51 6.90
CA MET A 218 31.07 1.64 7.61
C MET A 218 32.11 2.74 7.88
N GLY A 219 31.74 4.00 7.70
CA GLY A 219 32.61 5.16 7.99
C GLY A 219 32.87 5.34 9.48
N GLU A 220 33.97 5.96 9.91
CA GLU A 220 34.42 5.96 11.31
C GLU A 220 33.37 6.41 12.34
N SER A 221 32.54 7.39 11.99
CA SER A 221 31.45 7.91 12.83
C SER A 221 30.13 7.13 12.73
N GLU A 222 30.01 6.19 11.80
CA GLU A 222 28.80 5.40 11.62
C GLU A 222 28.73 4.25 12.62
N THR A 223 27.54 3.99 13.14
CA THR A 223 27.25 2.87 14.05
C THR A 223 26.17 1.97 13.46
N THR A 224 26.18 0.71 13.85
CA THR A 224 25.11 -0.23 13.46
C THR A 224 23.78 0.23 14.02
N SER A 225 22.70 -0.04 13.29
CA SER A 225 21.37 0.43 13.67
C SER A 225 20.86 -0.30 14.93
N PRO A 226 20.56 0.40 16.04
CA PRO A 226 19.98 -0.21 17.22
C PRO A 226 18.52 -0.63 17.01
N ARG A 227 17.88 -0.13 15.93
CA ARG A 227 16.50 -0.47 15.55
C ARG A 227 16.44 -1.58 14.50
N GLY A 228 17.54 -2.28 14.25
CA GLY A 228 17.67 -3.24 13.17
C GLY A 228 17.67 -2.56 11.79
N TYR A 229 17.40 -3.35 10.76
CA TYR A 229 17.37 -2.93 9.36
C TYR A 229 16.03 -3.35 8.73
N GLN A 230 15.76 -2.87 7.53
CA GLN A 230 14.58 -3.30 6.77
C GLN A 230 14.99 -3.83 5.40
N LEU A 231 14.33 -4.90 4.98
CA LEU A 231 14.27 -5.28 3.57
C LEU A 231 13.10 -4.51 2.94
N GLN A 232 13.40 -3.62 2.00
CA GLN A 232 12.42 -2.87 1.25
C GLN A 232 12.20 -3.56 -0.10
N LEU A 233 10.95 -3.93 -0.35
CA LEU A 233 10.48 -4.53 -1.60
C LEU A 233 9.60 -3.51 -2.31
N GLU A 234 9.91 -3.25 -3.58
CA GLU A 234 9.12 -2.38 -4.43
C GLU A 234 8.82 -3.06 -5.75
N GLY A 235 7.71 -2.65 -6.34
CA GLY A 235 7.29 -3.14 -7.64
C GLY A 235 5.80 -2.91 -7.82
N LYS A 236 5.14 -3.83 -8.53
CA LYS A 236 3.71 -3.74 -8.83
C LYS A 236 2.99 -5.01 -8.43
N LEU A 237 1.72 -4.89 -8.04
CA LEU A 237 0.87 -6.07 -7.89
C LEU A 237 0.61 -6.64 -9.28
N SER A 238 0.88 -7.92 -9.47
CA SER A 238 0.54 -8.66 -10.69
C SER A 238 -0.78 -9.39 -10.49
N GLY A 239 -1.40 -9.82 -11.58
CA GLY A 239 -2.61 -10.65 -11.52
C GLY A 239 -2.28 -12.14 -11.64
N PHE A 240 -3.07 -12.96 -10.96
CA PHE A 240 -3.33 -14.33 -11.38
C PHE A 240 -4.15 -14.34 -12.69
N PRO A 241 -4.32 -15.48 -13.37
CA PRO A 241 -5.06 -15.55 -14.65
C PRO A 241 -6.49 -14.99 -14.60
N ASP A 242 -7.12 -14.99 -13.43
CA ASP A 242 -8.46 -14.44 -13.19
C ASP A 242 -8.49 -12.92 -12.92
N GLY A 243 -7.33 -12.25 -12.95
CA GLY A 243 -7.20 -10.82 -12.72
C GLY A 243 -7.19 -10.41 -11.24
N GLN A 244 -7.16 -11.36 -10.30
CA GLN A 244 -6.99 -11.05 -8.88
C GLN A 244 -5.50 -10.99 -8.52
N PRO A 245 -5.03 -10.04 -7.70
CA PRO A 245 -3.64 -10.02 -7.24
C PRO A 245 -3.42 -10.81 -5.95
N VAL A 246 -4.49 -11.26 -5.31
CA VAL A 246 -4.41 -12.00 -4.04
C VAL A 246 -5.33 -13.21 -4.11
N HIS A 247 -4.75 -14.38 -3.84
CA HIS A 247 -5.47 -15.63 -3.70
C HIS A 247 -5.18 -16.27 -2.35
N CYS A 248 -6.16 -16.98 -1.81
CA CYS A 248 -6.05 -17.66 -0.53
C CYS A 248 -6.56 -19.10 -0.64
N LEU A 249 -5.97 -20.00 0.14
CA LEU A 249 -6.40 -21.39 0.26
C LEU A 249 -6.70 -21.69 1.73
N GLN A 250 -7.89 -22.23 1.97
CA GLN A 250 -8.31 -22.74 3.28
C GLN A 250 -8.41 -24.27 3.24
N ARG A 251 -7.62 -24.93 4.09
CA ARG A 251 -7.65 -26.40 4.25
C ARG A 251 -8.30 -26.86 5.55
N ASP A 252 -8.31 -26.00 6.56
CA ASP A 252 -8.88 -26.27 7.88
C ASP A 252 -9.65 -25.01 8.32
N PRO A 253 -10.97 -25.11 8.59
CA PRO A 253 -11.78 -23.96 9.03
C PRO A 253 -11.43 -23.44 10.42
N SER A 254 -10.67 -24.19 11.21
CA SER A 254 -10.18 -23.76 12.54
C SER A 254 -8.98 -22.83 12.44
N ILE A 255 -8.48 -22.59 11.22
CA ILE A 255 -7.20 -21.99 10.94
C ILE A 255 -7.39 -20.95 9.84
N ALA A 256 -6.90 -19.71 10.05
CA ALA A 256 -6.99 -18.67 9.03
C ALA A 256 -6.38 -19.11 7.68
N PRO A 257 -6.99 -18.76 6.53
CA PRO A 257 -6.48 -19.08 5.20
C PRO A 257 -5.02 -18.72 5.00
N ARG A 258 -4.35 -19.49 4.14
CA ARG A 258 -3.01 -19.14 3.66
C ARG A 258 -3.14 -18.37 2.35
N CYS A 259 -2.58 -17.17 2.29
CA CYS A 259 -2.71 -16.26 1.16
C CYS A 259 -1.38 -15.99 0.47
N LEU A 260 -1.45 -15.71 -0.83
CA LEU A 260 -0.33 -15.24 -1.66
C LEU A 260 -0.74 -13.97 -2.39
N ILE A 261 0.10 -12.94 -2.26
CA ILE A 261 0.01 -11.70 -3.04
C ILE A 261 0.97 -11.86 -4.23
N ALA A 262 0.43 -11.84 -5.44
CA ALA A 262 1.21 -11.89 -6.67
C ALA A 262 1.76 -10.50 -6.99
N VAL A 263 3.07 -10.42 -7.27
CA VAL A 263 3.76 -9.18 -7.59
C VAL A 263 4.79 -9.37 -8.70
N GLU A 264 5.18 -8.25 -9.30
CA GLU A 264 6.46 -8.12 -10.01
C GLU A 264 7.38 -7.30 -9.12
N PHE A 265 8.54 -7.86 -8.73
CA PHE A 265 9.56 -7.08 -8.04
C PHE A 265 10.26 -6.16 -9.06
N GLU A 266 10.40 -4.89 -8.74
CA GLU A 266 11.20 -3.92 -9.51
C GLU A 266 12.45 -3.49 -8.73
N ARG A 267 12.39 -3.54 -7.39
CA ARG A 267 13.53 -3.21 -6.53
C ARG A 267 13.50 -3.98 -5.22
N VAL A 268 14.65 -4.50 -4.84
CA VAL A 268 14.91 -5.04 -3.50
C VAL A 268 16.05 -4.25 -2.89
N ALA A 269 15.92 -3.78 -1.65
CA ALA A 269 16.96 -2.98 -1.01
C ALA A 269 17.08 -3.24 0.49
N PHE A 270 18.30 -3.07 1.02
CA PHE A 270 18.49 -2.93 2.46
C PHE A 270 18.47 -1.45 2.83
N VAL A 271 17.69 -1.08 3.83
CA VAL A 271 17.54 0.30 4.31
C VAL A 271 17.68 0.38 5.82
N VAL A 272 18.14 1.54 6.31
CA VAL A 272 18.10 1.86 7.74
C VAL A 272 16.72 2.45 8.06
N PRO A 273 16.04 2.00 9.15
CA PRO A 273 14.82 2.63 9.65
C PRO A 273 14.88 4.16 9.68
N GLY A 274 13.99 4.80 8.90
CA GLY A 274 13.86 6.26 8.84
C GLY A 274 14.89 6.97 7.95
N LYS A 275 15.67 6.25 7.14
CA LYS A 275 16.47 6.82 6.05
C LYS A 275 15.89 6.40 4.71
N ASP A 276 15.82 7.34 3.78
CA ASP A 276 15.30 7.08 2.43
C ASP A 276 16.35 6.44 1.51
N GLU A 277 17.63 6.70 1.77
CA GLU A 277 18.73 6.17 0.96
C GLU A 277 18.99 4.69 1.28
N PRO A 278 19.03 3.81 0.26
CA PRO A 278 19.35 2.41 0.45
C PRO A 278 20.85 2.22 0.74
N ILE A 279 21.14 1.27 1.63
CA ILE A 279 22.52 0.78 1.86
C ILE A 279 23.03 0.06 0.61
N VAL A 280 22.16 -0.73 -0.01
CA VAL A 280 22.39 -1.48 -1.24
C VAL A 280 21.04 -1.81 -1.87
N GLU A 281 21.00 -1.92 -3.20
CA GLU A 281 19.80 -2.31 -3.94
C GLU A 281 20.11 -3.25 -5.11
N TRP A 282 19.08 -3.98 -5.53
CA TRP A 282 19.05 -4.87 -6.69
C TRP A 282 17.83 -4.52 -7.56
N ARG A 283 18.03 -4.51 -8.89
CA ARG A 283 17.04 -4.23 -9.94
C ARG A 283 17.27 -5.17 -11.13
#